data_AF-A0AAW1ISH9-F1
#
_entry.id   AF-A0AAW1ISH9-F1
#
_cell.length_a   1.000
_cell.length_b   1.000
_cell.length_c   1.000
_cell.angle_alpha   90.00
_cell.angle_beta   90.00
_cell.angle_gamma   90.00
#
_symmetry.space_group_name_H-M   'P 1'
#
loop_
_entity.id
_entity.type
_entity.pdbx_description
1 polymer ?
#
loop_
_entity_poly.entity_id
_entity_poly.type
_entity_poly.pdbx_seq_one_letter_code
_entity_poly.pdbx_strand_id
1 'polypeptide(L)'
;MINFLAVQEERGPRKHKNVLTPKRLSSAFISISQNVSFKSNPTLTTPQHELAAQILLLAIKQVRCNSGFGSLSRTAQNNVLANVWSALFILKAAYWPYDAITAVPNAEKAFQHLRDLRMDPYDLEIVENILLCRSDLISDANQASLAENKQDYHLEKLTIRYSLDRKRFRKILLAIPMLFMPTATQLHNLLFRPIIGQIPIEKVVVTI
;
A
#
# COMPACT_ATOMS: atom_id res chain seq x y z
N MET A 1 -57.20 33.70 8.06
CA MET A 1 -56.80 34.37 6.80
C MET A 1 -55.29 34.25 6.70
N ILE A 2 -54.71 33.18 6.12
CA ILE A 2 -54.50 32.93 4.69
C ILE A 2 -53.95 34.17 3.96
N ASN A 3 -52.65 34.14 3.65
CA ASN A 3 -52.19 34.12 2.27
C ASN A 3 -50.79 33.50 2.19
N PHE A 4 -50.83 32.20 1.98
CA PHE A 4 -49.76 31.33 1.51
C PHE A 4 -49.84 31.39 -0.01
N LEU A 5 -49.02 32.19 -0.69
CA LEU A 5 -48.75 32.10 -2.14
C LEU A 5 -47.74 33.20 -2.53
N ALA A 6 -46.83 32.86 -3.44
CA ALA A 6 -45.84 33.70 -4.12
C ALA A 6 -44.47 33.89 -3.44
N VAL A 7 -43.63 32.84 -3.47
CA VAL A 7 -42.30 32.90 -4.13
C VAL A 7 -41.95 31.48 -4.61
N GLN A 8 -42.49 31.11 -5.77
CA GLN A 8 -41.98 30.01 -6.60
C GLN A 8 -41.54 30.66 -7.90
N GLU A 9 -40.27 31.06 -7.99
CA GLU A 9 -39.52 31.15 -9.25
C GLU A 9 -38.12 31.67 -8.96
N GLU A 10 -37.15 30.77 -9.14
CA GLU A 10 -35.73 30.98 -9.47
C GLU A 10 -34.88 29.87 -8.84
N ARG A 11 -35.20 28.62 -9.18
CA ARG A 11 -34.22 27.54 -9.13
C ARG A 11 -33.89 27.15 -10.55
N GLY A 12 -32.94 27.88 -11.14
CA GLY A 12 -32.33 27.49 -12.41
C GLY A 12 -31.73 26.08 -12.32
N PRO A 13 -31.60 25.36 -13.45
CA PRO A 13 -31.14 23.98 -13.46
C PRO A 13 -29.67 23.93 -13.01
N ARG A 14 -29.44 23.45 -11.78
CA ARG A 14 -28.09 23.13 -11.32
C ARG A 14 -27.57 21.93 -12.12
N LYS A 15 -26.74 22.22 -13.12
CA LYS A 15 -25.96 21.21 -13.84
C LYS A 15 -25.17 20.39 -12.82
N HIS A 16 -25.46 19.09 -12.75
CA HIS A 16 -24.68 18.14 -11.97
C HIS A 16 -23.25 18.13 -12.54
N LYS A 17 -22.32 18.76 -11.81
CA LYS A 17 -20.89 18.59 -12.03
C LYS A 17 -20.58 17.15 -11.62
N ASN A 18 -20.19 16.32 -12.59
CA ASN A 18 -19.67 14.99 -12.34
C ASN A 18 -18.49 15.11 -11.36
N VAL A 19 -18.78 14.84 -10.09
CA VAL A 19 -17.75 14.57 -9.10
C VAL A 19 -17.09 13.28 -9.56
N LEU A 20 -15.87 13.37 -10.10
CA LEU A 20 -15.01 12.21 -10.27
C LEU A 20 -14.77 11.65 -8.87
N THR A 21 -15.56 10.65 -8.52
CA THR A 21 -15.27 9.76 -7.40
C THR A 21 -13.92 9.10 -7.67
N PRO A 22 -12.99 9.08 -6.71
CA PRO A 22 -11.74 8.36 -6.88
C PRO A 22 -12.08 6.88 -7.07
N LYS A 23 -11.71 6.34 -8.24
CA LYS A 23 -11.93 4.94 -8.60
C LYS A 23 -11.38 4.04 -7.49
N ARG A 24 -12.24 3.14 -7.00
CA ARG A 24 -11.92 2.05 -6.07
C ARG A 24 -10.81 1.15 -6.63
N LEU A 25 -9.55 1.48 -6.36
CA LEU A 25 -8.41 0.63 -6.66
C LEU A 25 -8.20 -0.44 -5.57
N SER A 26 -8.77 -0.26 -4.37
CA SER A 26 -8.62 -1.19 -3.26
C SER A 26 -9.45 -2.48 -3.41
N SER A 27 -10.65 -2.41 -3.98
CA SER A 27 -11.40 -3.62 -4.39
C SER A 27 -10.70 -4.37 -5.53
N ALA A 28 -9.88 -3.67 -6.32
CA ALA A 28 -9.13 -4.29 -7.40
C ALA A 28 -8.04 -5.24 -6.86
N PHE A 29 -7.50 -5.05 -5.65
CA PHE A 29 -6.53 -6.00 -5.09
C PHE A 29 -7.14 -7.41 -4.90
N ILE A 30 -8.40 -7.46 -4.45
CA ILE A 30 -9.17 -8.70 -4.34
C ILE A 30 -9.50 -9.27 -5.72
N SER A 31 -9.92 -8.41 -6.67
CA SER A 31 -10.31 -8.86 -8.02
C SER A 31 -9.13 -9.25 -8.93
N ILE A 32 -7.96 -8.61 -8.80
CA ILE A 32 -6.79 -8.86 -9.65
C ILE A 32 -6.16 -10.22 -9.33
N SER A 33 -6.27 -10.68 -8.08
CA SER A 33 -5.79 -12.00 -7.65
C SER A 33 -6.35 -13.17 -8.47
N GLN A 34 -7.50 -13.00 -9.13
CA GLN A 34 -8.17 -14.08 -9.88
C GLN A 34 -7.64 -14.28 -11.31
N ASN A 35 -6.82 -13.36 -11.85
CA ASN A 35 -6.48 -13.34 -13.29
C ASN A 35 -4.99 -13.52 -13.63
N VAL A 36 -4.13 -13.88 -12.66
CA VAL A 36 -2.68 -13.93 -12.90
C VAL A 36 -2.20 -15.37 -13.11
N SER A 37 -1.95 -15.74 -14.37
CA SER A 37 -1.31 -17.00 -14.75
C SER A 37 0.14 -16.73 -15.17
N PHE A 38 1.10 -17.28 -14.42
CA PHE A 38 2.52 -17.25 -14.75
C PHE A 38 2.92 -18.58 -15.40
N LYS A 39 3.65 -18.51 -16.52
CA LYS A 39 4.30 -19.68 -17.12
C LYS A 39 5.51 -20.04 -16.25
N SER A 40 5.42 -21.13 -15.50
CA SER A 40 6.50 -21.62 -14.63
C SER A 40 7.49 -22.49 -15.40
N ASN A 41 8.78 -22.37 -15.07
CA ASN A 41 9.79 -23.36 -15.43
C ASN A 41 9.84 -24.42 -14.31
N PRO A 42 9.68 -25.72 -14.60
CA PRO A 42 9.23 -26.71 -13.63
C PRO A 42 10.30 -27.23 -12.64
N THR A 43 11.50 -26.65 -12.59
CA THR A 43 12.63 -27.31 -11.90
C THR A 43 13.00 -26.78 -10.52
N LEU A 44 12.47 -25.65 -10.02
CA LEU A 44 12.88 -25.14 -8.69
C LEU A 44 11.89 -24.20 -7.94
N THR A 45 10.77 -23.79 -8.53
CA THR A 45 9.86 -22.79 -7.91
C THR A 45 8.69 -23.46 -7.17
N THR A 46 8.62 -23.26 -5.86
CA THR A 46 7.46 -23.68 -5.06
C THR A 46 6.30 -22.70 -5.28
N PRO A 47 5.03 -23.12 -5.08
CA PRO A 47 3.87 -22.21 -5.15
C PRO A 47 3.99 -20.99 -4.23
N GLN A 48 4.74 -21.11 -3.14
CA GLN A 48 4.99 -20.04 -2.17
C GLN A 48 5.87 -18.93 -2.76
N HIS A 49 6.94 -19.29 -3.48
CA HIS A 49 7.80 -18.32 -4.14
C HIS A 49 7.00 -17.55 -5.19
N GLU A 50 6.25 -18.27 -6.04
CA GLU A 50 5.42 -17.66 -7.07
C GLU A 50 4.46 -16.66 -6.46
N LEU A 51 3.73 -17.08 -5.42
CA LEU A 51 2.78 -16.22 -4.74
C LEU A 51 3.44 -14.98 -4.12
N ALA A 52 4.61 -15.11 -3.48
CA ALA A 52 5.34 -13.97 -2.96
C ALA A 52 5.69 -12.96 -4.08
N ALA A 53 6.10 -13.45 -5.25
CA ALA A 53 6.32 -12.60 -6.42
C ALA A 53 5.04 -11.91 -6.90
N GLN A 54 3.88 -12.60 -6.90
CA GLN A 54 2.59 -12.01 -7.25
C GLN A 54 2.20 -10.89 -6.29
N ILE A 55 2.31 -11.13 -4.99
CA ILE A 55 1.99 -10.16 -3.94
C ILE A 55 2.84 -8.91 -4.12
N LEU A 56 4.16 -9.08 -4.29
CA LEU A 56 5.08 -7.95 -4.48
C LEU A 56 4.78 -7.17 -5.78
N LEU A 57 4.57 -7.88 -6.89
CA LEU A 57 4.26 -7.27 -8.17
C LEU A 57 2.98 -6.41 -8.09
N LEU A 58 1.94 -6.94 -7.46
CA LEU A 58 0.67 -6.25 -7.29
C LEU A 58 0.78 -5.08 -6.31
N ALA A 59 1.51 -5.28 -5.22
CA ALA A 59 1.82 -4.22 -4.25
C ALA A 59 2.44 -3.01 -4.94
N ILE A 60 3.51 -3.23 -5.71
CA ILE A 60 4.24 -2.17 -6.41
C ILE A 60 3.32 -1.47 -7.43
N LYS A 61 2.62 -2.24 -8.27
CA LYS A 61 1.68 -1.67 -9.24
C LYS A 61 0.60 -0.80 -8.59
N GLN A 62 0.08 -1.21 -7.43
CA GLN A 62 -0.94 -0.44 -6.72
C GLN A 62 -0.36 0.85 -6.14
N VAL A 63 0.74 0.78 -5.39
CA VAL A 63 1.24 1.97 -4.68
C VAL A 63 1.74 3.04 -5.63
N ARG A 64 2.23 2.67 -6.82
CA ARG A 64 2.58 3.61 -7.89
C ARG A 64 1.40 4.45 -8.39
N CYS A 65 0.18 4.00 -8.14
CA CYS A 65 -1.05 4.69 -8.52
C CYS A 65 -1.84 5.22 -7.31
N ASN A 66 -1.28 5.16 -6.08
CA ASN A 66 -1.99 5.62 -4.89
C ASN A 66 -1.99 7.15 -4.78
N SER A 67 -2.84 7.69 -3.89
CA SER A 67 -3.10 9.12 -3.81
C SER A 67 -1.96 9.99 -3.24
N GLY A 68 -0.99 9.39 -2.56
CA GLY A 68 0.18 10.08 -2.01
C GLY A 68 1.46 9.77 -2.79
N PHE A 69 2.00 8.58 -2.58
CA PHE A 69 3.23 8.10 -3.20
C PHE A 69 3.20 8.13 -4.74
N GLY A 70 2.06 7.82 -5.35
CA GLY A 70 1.87 7.88 -6.81
C GLY A 70 2.05 9.28 -7.41
N SER A 71 1.99 10.34 -6.61
CA SER A 71 2.24 11.72 -7.06
C SER A 71 3.71 12.10 -7.18
N LEU A 72 4.62 11.28 -6.62
CA LEU A 72 6.06 11.48 -6.74
C LEU A 72 6.54 11.09 -8.14
N SER A 73 7.67 11.67 -8.58
CA SER A 73 8.33 11.29 -9.82
C SER A 73 8.72 9.81 -9.82
N ARG A 74 8.81 9.19 -11.01
CA ARG A 74 9.17 7.77 -11.13
C ARG A 74 10.54 7.47 -10.50
N THR A 75 11.50 8.39 -10.63
CA THR A 75 12.83 8.27 -10.01
C THR A 75 12.75 8.28 -8.48
N ALA A 76 12.00 9.22 -7.89
CA ALA A 76 11.78 9.25 -6.45
C ALA A 76 11.06 7.98 -5.95
N GLN A 77 10.02 7.54 -6.67
CA GLN A 77 9.32 6.30 -6.34
C GLN A 77 10.26 5.09 -6.36
N ASN A 78 11.12 5.00 -7.37
CA ASN A 78 12.08 3.91 -7.52
C ASN A 78 13.09 3.88 -6.37
N ASN A 79 13.62 5.04 -5.94
CA ASN A 79 14.55 5.13 -4.82
C ASN A 79 13.91 4.67 -3.51
N VAL A 80 12.69 5.14 -3.21
CA VAL A 80 11.95 4.70 -2.03
C VAL A 80 11.68 3.21 -2.09
N LEU A 81 11.09 2.70 -3.19
CA LEU A 81 10.72 1.30 -3.30
C LEU A 81 11.94 0.38 -3.19
N ALA A 82 13.09 0.76 -3.75
CA ALA A 82 14.32 -0.01 -3.59
C ALA A 82 14.76 -0.18 -2.12
N ASN A 83 14.41 0.75 -1.24
CA ASN A 83 14.76 0.68 0.19
C ASN A 83 13.65 0.10 1.07
N VAL A 84 12.38 0.22 0.66
CA VAL A 84 11.21 -0.06 1.49
C VAL A 84 10.36 -1.23 0.97
N TRP A 85 10.77 -1.90 -0.12
CA TRP A 85 10.03 -3.00 -0.75
C TRP A 85 9.67 -4.11 0.24
N SER A 86 10.57 -4.42 1.20
CA SER A 86 10.40 -5.50 2.17
C SER A 86 9.28 -5.20 3.16
N ALA A 87 9.24 -3.97 3.68
CA ALA A 87 8.18 -3.50 4.56
C ALA A 87 6.83 -3.42 3.85
N LEU A 88 6.82 -2.93 2.59
CA LEU A 88 5.63 -2.95 1.76
C LEU A 88 5.15 -4.39 1.51
N PHE A 89 6.06 -5.31 1.22
CA PHE A 89 5.74 -6.72 1.03
C PHE A 89 5.12 -7.33 2.28
N ILE A 90 5.71 -7.12 3.46
CA ILE A 90 5.19 -7.63 4.74
C ILE A 90 3.78 -7.09 5.01
N LEU A 91 3.56 -5.79 4.78
CA LEU A 91 2.24 -5.18 4.94
C LEU A 91 1.20 -5.85 4.02
N LYS A 92 1.54 -6.07 2.76
CA LYS A 92 0.62 -6.67 1.78
C LYS A 92 0.41 -8.16 2.00
N ALA A 93 1.46 -8.87 2.37
CA ALA A 93 1.44 -10.29 2.74
C ALA A 93 0.48 -10.57 3.90
N ALA A 94 0.52 -9.72 4.95
CA ALA A 94 -0.32 -9.90 6.12
C ALA A 94 -1.83 -9.84 5.81
N TYR A 95 -2.21 -9.08 4.79
CA TYR A 95 -3.60 -8.82 4.37
C TYR A 95 -3.99 -9.55 3.08
N TRP A 96 -3.15 -10.45 2.58
CA TRP A 96 -3.46 -11.24 1.41
C TRP A 96 -4.60 -12.23 1.73
N PRO A 97 -5.57 -12.43 0.82
CA PRO A 97 -6.58 -13.48 0.99
C PRO A 97 -5.90 -14.85 1.08
N TYR A 98 -6.34 -15.69 2.03
CA TYR A 98 -5.75 -17.01 2.36
C TYR A 98 -4.42 -16.93 3.14
N ASP A 99 -4.18 -17.91 4.01
CA ASP A 99 -2.98 -18.06 4.88
C ASP A 99 -1.70 -18.42 4.09
N ALA A 100 -1.48 -17.68 3.02
CA ALA A 100 -0.63 -18.10 1.93
C ALA A 100 0.86 -17.81 2.16
N ILE A 101 1.18 -17.06 3.21
CA ILE A 101 2.53 -16.83 3.71
C ILE A 101 2.62 -17.28 5.18
N THR A 102 2.03 -18.43 5.50
CA THR A 102 2.29 -19.15 6.76
C THR A 102 3.71 -19.69 6.86
N ALA A 103 4.44 -19.73 5.74
CA ALA A 103 5.75 -20.38 5.64
C ALA A 103 6.95 -19.41 5.62
N VAL A 104 6.76 -18.11 5.92
CA VAL A 104 7.93 -17.24 6.15
C VAL A 104 8.35 -17.39 7.62
N PRO A 105 9.43 -18.14 7.91
CA PRO A 105 9.89 -18.32 9.27
C PRO A 105 10.21 -16.95 9.86
N ASN A 106 9.79 -16.74 11.11
CA ASN A 106 9.95 -15.51 11.86
C ASN A 106 9.05 -14.32 11.45
N ALA A 107 8.16 -14.45 10.45
CA ALA A 107 7.18 -13.41 10.12
C ALA A 107 5.77 -13.69 10.66
N GLU A 108 5.48 -14.93 11.10
CA GLU A 108 4.16 -15.37 11.58
C GLU A 108 3.57 -14.46 12.65
N LYS A 109 4.35 -14.15 13.71
CA LYS A 109 3.90 -13.26 14.79
C LYS A 109 3.63 -11.84 14.30
N ALA A 110 4.43 -11.35 13.37
CA ALA A 110 4.24 -10.02 12.79
C ALA A 110 2.97 -9.98 11.93
N PHE A 111 2.75 -11.00 11.09
CA PHE A 111 1.53 -11.12 10.30
C PHE A 111 0.29 -11.26 11.17
N GLN A 112 0.33 -12.08 12.22
CA GLN A 112 -0.80 -12.21 13.13
C GLN A 112 -1.10 -10.88 13.82
N HIS A 113 -0.08 -10.20 14.34
CA HIS A 113 -0.25 -8.89 14.97
C HIS A 113 -0.85 -7.87 14.01
N LEU A 114 -0.36 -7.82 12.77
CA LEU A 114 -0.90 -6.93 11.73
C LEU A 114 -2.35 -7.27 11.43
N ARG A 115 -2.72 -8.54 11.30
CA ARG A 115 -4.11 -8.98 11.06
C ARG A 115 -5.05 -8.63 12.21
N ASP A 116 -4.56 -8.71 13.45
CA ASP A 116 -5.34 -8.37 14.65
C ASP A 116 -5.72 -6.87 14.70
N LEU A 117 -4.99 -6.00 13.98
CA LEU A 117 -5.37 -4.59 13.82
C LEU A 117 -6.65 -4.42 13.00
N ARG A 118 -6.99 -5.39 12.14
CA ARG A 118 -8.14 -5.36 11.23
C ARG A 118 -8.21 -4.02 10.49
N MET A 119 -7.10 -3.62 9.88
CA MET A 119 -7.05 -2.43 9.03
C MET A 119 -7.96 -2.63 7.83
N ASP A 120 -8.88 -1.70 7.63
CA ASP A 120 -9.69 -1.69 6.42
C ASP A 120 -8.87 -1.17 5.23
N PRO A 121 -9.39 -1.23 3.99
CA PRO A 121 -8.61 -0.78 2.84
C PRO A 121 -8.23 0.70 2.85
N TYR A 122 -8.94 1.53 3.62
CA TYR A 122 -8.62 2.94 3.77
C TYR A 122 -7.48 3.15 4.76
N ASP A 123 -7.49 2.42 5.89
CA ASP A 123 -6.37 2.38 6.83
C ASP A 123 -5.08 1.89 6.13
N LEU A 124 -5.18 0.87 5.29
CA LEU A 124 -4.04 0.33 4.53
C LEU A 124 -3.45 1.38 3.58
N GLU A 125 -4.27 2.10 2.82
CA GLU A 125 -3.77 3.17 1.94
C GLU A 125 -3.07 4.28 2.74
N ILE A 126 -3.59 4.64 3.92
CA ILE A 126 -2.93 5.61 4.80
C ILE A 126 -1.56 5.10 5.26
N VAL A 127 -1.50 3.87 5.76
CA VAL A 127 -0.24 3.27 6.25
C VAL A 127 0.78 3.10 5.12
N GLU A 128 0.34 2.72 3.92
CA GLU A 128 1.19 2.67 2.72
C GLU A 128 1.83 4.02 2.42
N ASN A 129 1.06 5.11 2.46
CA ASN A 129 1.58 6.45 2.21
C ASN A 129 2.49 6.94 3.34
N ILE A 130 2.19 6.63 4.59
CA ILE A 130 3.10 6.92 5.71
C ILE A 130 4.44 6.18 5.53
N LEU A 131 4.38 4.92 5.06
CA LEU A 131 5.54 4.08 4.83
C LEU A 131 6.39 4.54 3.62
N LEU A 132 5.74 4.97 2.54
CA LEU A 132 6.39 5.22 1.24
C LEU A 132 6.74 6.70 0.97
N CYS A 133 6.07 7.66 1.58
CA CYS A 133 6.37 9.08 1.37
C CYS A 133 7.60 9.51 2.21
N ARG A 134 8.75 8.88 1.97
CA ARG A 134 10.01 9.06 2.72
C ARG A 134 10.92 10.09 2.05
N SER A 135 10.95 11.30 2.60
CA SER A 135 11.77 12.40 2.08
C SER A 135 13.27 12.14 2.18
N ASP A 136 13.71 11.40 3.20
CA ASP A 136 15.11 11.04 3.45
C ASP A 136 15.73 10.12 2.38
N LEU A 137 14.90 9.48 1.54
CA LEU A 137 15.34 8.59 0.47
C LEU A 137 15.32 9.27 -0.92
N ILE A 138 15.04 10.57 -0.97
CA ILE A 138 14.85 11.32 -2.21
C ILE A 138 15.90 12.43 -2.31
N SER A 139 16.70 12.41 -3.38
CA SER A 139 17.77 13.39 -3.59
C SER A 139 17.28 14.74 -4.14
N ASP A 140 16.16 14.74 -4.88
CA ASP A 140 15.56 15.97 -5.41
C ASP A 140 14.79 16.69 -4.30
N ALA A 141 15.20 17.91 -3.97
CA ALA A 141 14.62 18.69 -2.87
C ALA A 141 13.13 18.98 -3.03
N ASN A 142 12.65 19.23 -4.26
CA ASN A 142 11.23 19.47 -4.51
C ASN A 142 10.42 18.20 -4.30
N GLN A 143 10.95 17.06 -4.74
CA GLN A 143 10.32 15.75 -4.54
C GLN A 143 10.38 15.31 -3.07
N ALA A 144 11.46 15.61 -2.35
CA ALA A 144 11.59 15.34 -0.92
C ALA A 144 10.57 16.15 -0.11
N SER A 145 10.44 17.46 -0.40
CA SER A 145 9.43 18.30 0.25
C SER A 145 8.00 17.85 -0.09
N LEU A 146 7.74 17.43 -1.34
CA LEU A 146 6.45 16.85 -1.70
C LEU A 146 6.17 15.56 -0.91
N ALA A 147 7.16 14.67 -0.77
CA ALA A 147 7.02 13.44 0.00
C ALA A 147 6.71 13.72 1.48
N GLU A 148 7.45 14.63 2.11
CA GLU A 148 7.21 15.06 3.50
C GLU A 148 5.78 15.58 3.69
N ASN A 149 5.34 16.52 2.84
CA ASN A 149 3.96 17.04 2.86
C ASN A 149 2.91 15.92 2.71
N LYS A 150 3.17 14.92 1.85
CA LYS A 150 2.27 13.78 1.68
C LYS A 150 2.28 12.85 2.89
N GLN A 151 3.42 12.65 3.54
CA GLN A 151 3.53 11.84 4.74
C GLN A 151 2.73 12.47 5.89
N ASP A 152 2.94 13.76 6.13
CA ASP A 152 2.24 14.54 7.17
C ASP A 152 0.73 14.53 6.96
N TYR A 153 0.29 14.75 5.73
CA TYR A 153 -1.13 14.68 5.37
C TYR A 153 -1.78 13.33 5.70
N HIS A 154 -1.08 12.21 5.46
CA HIS A 154 -1.61 10.89 5.78
C HIS A 154 -1.55 10.58 7.29
N LEU A 155 -0.55 11.10 8.00
CA LEU A 155 -0.48 11.02 9.46
C LEU A 155 -1.61 11.80 10.14
N GLU A 156 -1.90 13.01 9.64
CA GLU A 156 -3.03 13.82 10.09
C GLU A 156 -4.37 13.12 9.83
N LYS A 157 -4.55 12.56 8.62
CA LYS A 157 -5.72 11.73 8.30
C LYS A 157 -5.93 10.59 9.29
N LEU A 158 -4.87 9.86 9.63
CA LEU A 158 -4.94 8.76 10.60
C LEU A 158 -5.36 9.28 11.99
N THR A 159 -4.80 10.42 12.39
CA THR A 159 -5.06 11.07 13.67
C THR A 159 -6.52 11.50 13.78
N ILE A 160 -7.07 12.13 12.74
CA ILE A 160 -8.47 12.56 12.69
C ILE A 160 -9.40 11.35 12.73
N ARG A 161 -9.12 10.32 11.90
CA ARG A 161 -9.93 9.09 11.81
C ARG A 161 -10.06 8.39 13.15
N TYR A 162 -8.96 8.32 13.91
CA TYR A 162 -8.91 7.62 15.20
C TYR A 162 -8.82 8.57 16.41
N SER A 163 -9.39 9.76 16.28
CA SER A 163 -9.42 10.78 17.34
C SER A 163 -10.11 10.28 18.62
N LEU A 164 -11.18 9.50 18.48
CA LEU A 164 -11.94 8.91 19.59
C LEU A 164 -11.39 7.56 20.07
N ASP A 165 -10.64 6.83 19.22
CA ASP A 165 -9.99 5.56 19.57
C ASP A 165 -8.45 5.71 19.49
N ARG A 166 -7.92 6.46 20.46
CA ARG A 166 -6.47 6.70 20.58
C ARG A 166 -5.69 5.40 20.81
N LYS A 167 -6.33 4.34 21.31
CA LYS A 167 -5.69 3.03 21.48
C LYS A 167 -5.44 2.39 20.12
N ARG A 168 -6.42 2.40 19.22
CA ARG A 168 -6.26 1.90 17.84
C ARG A 168 -5.25 2.73 17.05
N PHE A 169 -5.30 4.06 17.15
CA PHE A 169 -4.29 4.96 16.56
C PHE A 169 -2.85 4.54 16.93
N ARG A 170 -2.58 4.39 18.24
CA ARG A 170 -1.26 3.98 18.73
C ARG A 170 -0.87 2.59 18.26
N LYS A 171 -1.79 1.63 18.27
CA LYS A 171 -1.53 0.27 17.79
C LYS A 171 -1.11 0.25 16.32
N ILE A 172 -1.79 1.02 15.46
CA ILE A 172 -1.45 1.12 14.03
C ILE A 172 -0.06 1.73 13.85
N LEU A 173 0.23 2.85 14.52
CA LEU A 173 1.55 3.49 14.42
C LEU A 173 2.68 2.60 14.93
N LEU A 174 2.48 1.91 16.05
CA LEU A 174 3.48 1.01 16.64
C LEU A 174 3.68 -0.28 15.83
N ALA A 175 2.79 -0.59 14.88
CA ALA A 175 2.98 -1.71 13.97
C ALA A 175 3.90 -1.38 12.79
N ILE A 176 4.12 -0.10 12.46
CA ILE A 176 4.97 0.30 11.33
C ILE A 176 6.42 -0.21 11.49
N PRO A 177 7.09 -0.07 12.67
CA PRO A 177 8.43 -0.62 12.86
C PRO A 177 8.50 -2.14 12.69
N MET A 178 7.40 -2.86 12.97
CA MET A 178 7.34 -4.31 12.80
C MET A 178 7.41 -4.74 11.35
N LEU A 179 7.07 -3.85 10.40
CA LEU A 179 7.17 -4.11 8.97
C LEU A 179 8.62 -4.28 8.50
N PHE A 180 9.61 -3.87 9.28
CA PHE A 180 11.02 -4.00 8.92
C PHE A 180 11.65 -5.33 9.39
N MET A 181 10.83 -6.22 9.98
CA MET A 181 11.24 -7.54 10.44
C MET A 181 10.30 -8.62 9.86
N PRO A 182 10.83 -9.63 9.14
CA PRO A 182 12.24 -9.88 8.81
C PRO A 182 12.86 -8.85 7.85
N THR A 183 14.19 -8.78 7.83
CA THR A 183 14.95 -7.84 6.99
C THR A 183 14.77 -8.13 5.48
N ALA A 184 15.04 -7.11 4.66
CA ALA A 184 15.02 -7.23 3.19
C ALA A 184 15.90 -8.40 2.68
N THR A 185 17.10 -8.57 3.23
CA THR A 185 18.03 -9.64 2.85
C THR A 185 17.48 -11.03 3.19
N GLN A 186 16.85 -11.18 4.36
CA GLN A 186 16.21 -12.45 4.75
C GLN A 186 15.06 -12.79 3.81
N LEU A 187 14.18 -11.83 3.53
CA LEU A 187 13.07 -12.02 2.60
C LEU A 187 13.56 -12.34 1.18
N HIS A 188 14.58 -11.62 0.69
CA HIS A 188 15.16 -11.87 -0.62
C HIS A 188 15.66 -13.31 -0.74
N ASN A 189 16.53 -13.75 0.19
CA ASN A 189 17.12 -15.09 0.15
C ASN A 189 16.07 -16.19 0.25
N LEU A 190 15.04 -15.98 1.05
CA LEU A 190 14.00 -16.98 1.30
C LEU A 190 12.99 -17.06 0.14
N LEU A 191 12.45 -15.93 -0.31
CA LEU A 191 11.27 -15.91 -1.17
C LEU A 191 11.56 -15.60 -2.63
N PHE A 192 12.58 -14.78 -2.89
CA PHE A 192 12.77 -14.19 -4.22
C PHE A 192 13.99 -14.76 -4.94
N ARG A 193 15.10 -15.04 -4.23
CA ARG A 193 16.31 -15.66 -4.78
C ARG A 193 16.03 -16.96 -5.56
N PRO A 194 15.10 -17.85 -5.14
CA PRO A 194 14.74 -19.02 -5.94
C PRO A 194 14.13 -18.70 -7.31
N ILE A 195 13.57 -17.50 -7.50
CA ILE A 195 12.93 -17.05 -8.76
C ILE A 195 13.90 -16.21 -9.59
N ILE A 196 14.53 -15.20 -8.99
CA ILE A 196 15.33 -14.20 -9.71
C ILE A 196 16.83 -14.46 -9.66
N GLY A 197 17.26 -15.54 -8.99
CA GLY A 197 18.67 -15.91 -8.84
C GLY A 197 19.44 -14.87 -8.02
N GLN A 198 20.63 -14.52 -8.49
CA GLN A 198 21.52 -13.55 -7.81
C GLN A 198 21.16 -12.09 -8.06
N ILE A 199 20.10 -11.80 -8.81
CA ILE A 199 19.70 -10.42 -9.12
C ILE A 199 19.15 -9.78 -7.85
N PRO A 200 19.72 -8.65 -7.38
CA PRO A 200 19.15 -7.91 -6.26
C PRO A 200 17.71 -7.51 -6.58
N ILE A 201 16.79 -7.79 -5.66
CA ILE A 201 15.37 -7.54 -5.86
C ILE A 201 15.07 -6.05 -6.06
N GLU A 202 15.90 -5.17 -5.51
CA GLU A 202 15.86 -3.73 -5.70
C GLU A 202 15.91 -3.36 -7.18
N LYS A 203 16.71 -4.08 -7.99
CA LYS A 203 16.76 -3.88 -9.44
C LYS A 203 15.46 -4.31 -10.11
N VAL A 204 14.86 -5.42 -9.65
CA VAL A 204 13.58 -5.92 -10.18
C VAL A 204 12.44 -4.95 -9.86
N VAL A 205 12.39 -4.45 -8.63
CA VAL A 205 11.39 -3.48 -8.15
C VAL A 205 11.33 -2.23 -9.03
N VAL A 206 12.48 -1.75 -9.51
CA VAL A 206 12.56 -0.57 -10.39
C VAL A 206 11.97 -0.83 -11.78
N THR A 207 12.02 -2.08 -12.25
CA THR A 207 11.48 -2.49 -13.57
C THR A 207 9.96 -2.71 -13.60
N ILE A 208 9.35 -2.90 -12.43
CA ILE A 208 7.89 -3.01 -12.25
C ILE A 208 7.30 -1.60 -12.21
#